data_AF-A0A7H4N7P7-F1
#
_entry.id   AF-A0A7H4N7P7-F1
#
_cell.length_a   1.000
_cell.length_b   1.000
_cell.length_c   1.000
_cell.angle_alpha   90.00
_cell.angle_beta   90.00
_cell.angle_gamma   90.00
#
_symmetry.space_group_name_H-M   'P 1'
#
loop_
_entity.id
_entity.type
_entity.pdbx_description
1 polymer ?
#
loop_
_entity_poly.entity_id
_entity_poly.type
_entity_poly.pdbx_seq_one_letter_code
_entity_poly.pdbx_strand_id
1 'polypeptide(L)'
;MQNELPGSGFEPLSSERVFNLCVCSPLDNALTSVIFNKVGEIAPNIHLVFKSALNQNTEHQLRYQEIEFVIGYEEFRRPEFACVPLFKDEMVLVASRKHPRISGPMMENDIYQGGARGCRARSLRFI
;
A
#
# COMPACT_ATOMS: atom_id res chain seq x y z
N MET A 1 -6.83 -1.84 -28.57
CA MET A 1 -7.10 -1.09 -27.32
C MET A 1 -8.60 -1.07 -27.14
N GLN A 2 -9.13 -1.83 -26.18
CA GLN A 2 -10.57 -1.96 -26.00
C GLN A 2 -11.02 -0.90 -24.99
N ASN A 3 -11.35 0.27 -25.52
CA ASN A 3 -11.91 1.37 -24.76
C ASN A 3 -13.42 1.09 -24.65
N GLU A 4 -13.83 0.43 -23.58
CA GLU A 4 -15.24 0.15 -23.31
C GLU A 4 -15.98 1.49 -23.11
N LEU A 5 -17.09 1.67 -23.83
CA LEU A 5 -17.90 2.88 -23.82
C LEU A 5 -18.39 3.21 -22.39
N PRO A 6 -18.56 4.50 -22.05
CA PRO A 6 -19.15 4.93 -20.79
C PRO A 6 -20.60 4.41 -20.73
N GLY A 7 -20.85 3.39 -19.91
CA GLY A 7 -22.16 2.74 -19.80
C GLY A 7 -22.14 1.21 -19.84
N SER A 8 -21.01 0.57 -20.18
CA SER A 8 -20.84 -0.85 -19.89
C SER A 8 -20.67 -1.01 -18.37
N GLY A 9 -21.72 -1.49 -17.70
CA GLY A 9 -21.63 -1.85 -16.30
C GLY A 9 -20.47 -2.82 -16.09
N PHE A 10 -19.71 -2.63 -15.01
CA PHE A 10 -18.72 -3.60 -14.60
C PHE A 10 -19.45 -4.74 -13.89
N GLU A 11 -19.48 -5.91 -14.52
CA GLU A 11 -20.03 -7.13 -13.94
C GLU A 11 -18.89 -7.99 -13.38
N PRO A 12 -18.70 -8.08 -12.06
CA PRO A 12 -17.52 -8.70 -11.46
C PRO A 12 -17.36 -10.19 -11.82
N LEU A 13 -18.47 -10.90 -11.97
CA LEU A 13 -18.47 -12.35 -12.21
C LEU A 13 -18.10 -12.74 -13.64
N SER A 14 -18.37 -11.89 -14.62
CA SER A 14 -18.10 -12.17 -16.05
C SER A 14 -16.94 -11.36 -16.61
N SER A 15 -16.36 -10.43 -15.84
CA SER A 15 -15.27 -9.60 -16.31
C SER A 15 -13.94 -10.36 -16.35
N GLU A 16 -13.25 -10.29 -17.49
CA GLU A 16 -11.88 -10.80 -17.69
C GLU A 16 -10.85 -9.65 -17.71
N ARG A 17 -11.21 -8.48 -17.18
CA ARG A 17 -10.36 -7.29 -17.22
C ARG A 17 -9.07 -7.50 -16.45
N VAL A 18 -8.01 -6.84 -16.90
CA VAL A 18 -6.74 -6.75 -16.19
C VAL A 18 -6.68 -5.44 -15.44
N PHE A 19 -6.37 -5.48 -14.15
CA PHE A 19 -6.10 -4.28 -13.34
C PHE A 19 -4.66 -4.31 -12.83
N ASN A 20 -3.94 -3.24 -13.11
CA ASN A 20 -2.63 -2.89 -12.63
C ASN A 20 -2.75 -2.06 -11.34
N LEU A 21 -2.44 -2.69 -10.20
CA LEU A 21 -2.40 -2.05 -8.90
C LEU A 21 -0.96 -1.79 -8.49
N CYS A 22 -0.74 -0.70 -7.80
CA CYS A 22 0.53 -0.40 -7.18
C CYS A 22 0.37 -0.24 -5.67
N VAL A 23 1.11 -1.04 -4.91
CA VAL A 23 1.15 -0.96 -3.44
C VAL A 23 2.56 -0.51 -3.07
N CYS A 24 2.65 0.58 -2.31
CA CYS A 24 3.89 1.28 -1.96
C CYS A 24 4.07 1.38 -0.44
N SER A 25 3.88 0.24 0.21
CA SER A 25 3.73 0.08 1.64
C SER A 25 4.80 -0.87 2.20
N PRO A 26 5.39 -0.58 3.37
CA PRO A 26 6.22 -1.53 4.12
C PRO A 26 5.58 -2.90 4.35
N LEU A 27 4.27 -3.02 4.18
CA LEU A 27 3.53 -4.27 4.29
C LEU A 27 2.91 -4.75 2.96
N ASP A 28 3.43 -4.28 1.81
CA ASP A 28 3.02 -4.66 0.44
C ASP A 28 2.65 -6.14 0.31
N ASN A 29 3.51 -7.04 0.77
CA ASN A 29 3.32 -8.49 0.61
C ASN A 29 2.04 -9.00 1.25
N ALA A 30 1.71 -8.53 2.45
CA ALA A 30 0.54 -9.05 3.14
C ALA A 30 -0.75 -8.36 2.67
N LEU A 31 -0.70 -7.10 2.22
CA LEU A 31 -1.90 -6.43 1.71
C LEU A 31 -2.24 -6.92 0.31
N THR A 32 -1.22 -7.09 -0.53
CA THR A 32 -1.34 -7.69 -1.86
C THR A 32 -2.05 -9.04 -1.77
N SER A 33 -1.64 -9.88 -0.81
CA SER A 33 -2.28 -11.18 -0.59
C SER A 33 -3.74 -11.07 -0.15
N VAL A 34 -4.05 -10.15 0.77
CA VAL A 34 -5.43 -9.92 1.23
C VAL A 34 -6.33 -9.41 0.10
N ILE A 35 -5.86 -8.41 -0.67
CA ILE A 35 -6.58 -7.85 -1.81
C ILE A 35 -6.80 -8.94 -2.86
N PHE A 36 -5.75 -9.67 -3.23
CA PHE A 36 -5.84 -10.72 -4.24
C PHE A 36 -6.88 -11.79 -3.89
N ASN A 37 -6.85 -12.27 -2.64
CA ASN A 37 -7.82 -13.28 -2.19
C ASN A 37 -9.24 -12.73 -2.17
N LYS A 38 -9.45 -11.50 -1.68
CA LYS A 38 -10.79 -10.90 -1.64
C LYS A 38 -11.36 -10.56 -3.00
N VAL A 39 -10.53 -10.10 -3.94
CA VAL A 39 -10.98 -9.89 -5.32
C VAL A 39 -11.29 -11.23 -5.99
N GLY A 40 -10.48 -12.27 -5.78
CA GLY A 40 -10.77 -13.61 -6.30
C GLY A 40 -12.09 -14.20 -5.81
N GLU A 41 -12.51 -13.89 -4.58
CA GLU A 41 -13.83 -14.30 -4.06
C GLU A 41 -15.01 -13.58 -4.76
N ILE A 42 -14.83 -12.31 -5.13
CA ILE A 42 -15.90 -11.46 -5.68
C ILE A 42 -15.95 -11.51 -7.21
N ALA A 43 -14.77 -11.59 -7.84
CA ALA A 43 -14.55 -11.45 -9.27
C ALA A 43 -13.44 -12.43 -9.74
N PRO A 44 -13.77 -13.73 -9.85
CA PRO A 44 -12.78 -14.79 -10.03
C PRO A 44 -12.05 -14.74 -11.39
N ASN A 45 -12.64 -14.08 -12.38
CA ASN A 45 -12.13 -14.03 -13.75
C ASN A 45 -11.25 -12.81 -14.03
N ILE A 46 -11.12 -11.89 -13.06
CA ILE A 46 -10.31 -10.68 -13.19
C ILE A 46 -8.83 -10.99 -12.94
N HIS A 47 -7.96 -10.37 -13.72
CA HIS A 47 -6.52 -10.49 -13.56
C HIS A 47 -5.96 -9.28 -12.81
N LEU A 48 -5.42 -9.50 -11.61
CA LEU A 48 -4.71 -8.47 -10.86
C LEU A 48 -3.20 -8.56 -11.10
N VAL A 49 -2.60 -7.44 -11.48
CA VAL A 49 -1.16 -7.27 -11.67
C VAL A 49 -0.66 -6.26 -10.65
N PHE A 50 0.20 -6.71 -9.73
CA PHE A 50 0.81 -5.84 -8.74
C PHE A 50 2.15 -5.32 -9.26
N LYS A 51 2.26 -4.00 -9.41
CA LYS A 51 3.50 -3.29 -9.76
C LYS A 51 4.09 -2.67 -8.50
N SER A 52 5.41 -2.78 -8.34
CA SER A 52 6.13 -2.00 -7.34
C SER A 52 6.43 -0.62 -7.92
N ALA A 53 6.09 0.46 -7.22
CA ALA A 53 6.58 1.79 -7.56
C ALA A 53 7.72 2.17 -6.63
N LEU A 54 8.92 2.22 -7.19
CA LEU A 54 10.12 2.71 -6.51
C LEU A 54 10.48 4.14 -6.97
N ASN A 55 9.67 4.76 -7.84
CA ASN A 55 10.11 5.88 -8.68
C ASN A 55 9.08 7.01 -8.73
N GLN A 56 9.55 8.24 -8.99
CA GLN A 56 8.76 9.48 -9.13
C GLN A 56 7.75 9.49 -10.30
N ASN A 57 7.62 8.39 -11.04
CA ASN A 57 6.81 8.31 -12.27
C ASN A 57 5.39 7.77 -12.04
N THR A 58 4.99 7.54 -10.78
CA THR A 58 3.67 6.98 -10.44
C THR A 58 2.52 7.87 -10.92
N GLU A 59 2.64 9.19 -10.80
CA GLU A 59 1.63 10.14 -11.30
C GLU A 59 1.42 10.01 -12.82
N HIS A 60 2.51 9.86 -13.58
CA HIS A 60 2.43 9.67 -15.02
C HIS A 60 1.76 8.33 -15.37
N GLN A 61 2.15 7.25 -14.69
CA GLN A 61 1.56 5.93 -14.91
C GLN A 61 0.05 5.91 -14.59
N LEU A 62 -0.39 6.60 -13.54
CA LEU A 62 -1.81 6.82 -13.25
C LEU A 62 -2.51 7.60 -14.36
N ARG A 63 -1.89 8.70 -14.83
CA ARG A 63 -2.48 9.57 -15.85
C ARG A 63 -2.67 8.86 -17.20
N TYR A 64 -1.72 8.00 -17.56
CA TYR A 64 -1.77 7.22 -18.81
C TYR A 64 -2.46 5.85 -18.64
N GLN A 65 -3.06 5.57 -17.48
CA GLN A 65 -3.75 4.31 -17.19
C GLN A 65 -2.85 3.07 -17.34
N GLU A 66 -1.54 3.23 -17.10
CA GLU A 66 -0.63 2.10 -16.95
C GLU A 66 -0.78 1.43 -15.57
N ILE A 67 -1.28 2.19 -14.61
CA ILE A 67 -1.71 1.78 -13.28
C ILE A 67 -3.08 2.41 -13.05
N GLU A 68 -4.06 1.65 -12.57
CA GLU A 68 -5.39 2.23 -12.28
C GLU A 68 -5.54 2.63 -10.81
N PHE A 69 -4.82 1.97 -9.90
CA PHE A 69 -4.88 2.27 -8.47
C PHE A 69 -3.51 2.27 -7.80
N VAL A 70 -3.32 3.23 -6.90
CA VAL A 70 -2.14 3.32 -6.04
C VAL A 70 -2.59 3.31 -4.60
N ILE A 71 -1.95 2.47 -3.79
CA ILE A 71 -2.16 2.38 -2.36
C ILE A 71 -0.82 2.71 -1.68
N GLY A 72 -0.75 3.85 -1.00
CA GLY A 72 0.51 4.51 -0.63
C GLY A 72 0.35 5.55 0.48
N TYR A 73 1.43 5.88 1.20
CA TYR A 73 1.39 6.91 2.26
C TYR A 73 1.34 8.32 1.69
N GLU A 74 1.78 8.46 0.45
CA GLU A 74 1.85 9.73 -0.23
C GLU A 74 0.47 10.07 -0.79
N GLU A 75 -0.01 11.25 -0.42
CA GLU A 75 -1.23 11.82 -0.97
C GLU A 75 -0.88 12.64 -2.22
N PHE A 76 -1.61 12.38 -3.31
CA PHE A 76 -1.48 13.19 -4.52
C PHE A 76 -2.20 14.52 -4.33
N ARG A 77 -1.45 15.63 -4.37
CA ARG A 77 -1.99 16.98 -4.14
C ARG A 77 -2.63 17.62 -5.37
N ARG A 78 -2.72 16.89 -6.48
CA ARG A 78 -3.31 17.41 -7.73
C ARG A 78 -4.81 17.09 -7.77
N PRO A 79 -5.66 18.05 -8.22
CA PRO A 79 -7.10 17.85 -8.29
C PRO A 79 -7.54 16.76 -9.29
N GLU A 80 -6.64 16.33 -10.16
CA GLU A 80 -6.88 15.27 -11.15
C GLU A 80 -6.92 13.86 -10.52
N PHE A 81 -6.43 13.71 -9.29
CA PHE A 81 -6.38 12.46 -8.57
C PHE A 81 -7.34 12.49 -7.37
N ALA A 82 -8.07 11.40 -7.17
CA ALA A 82 -8.88 11.20 -5.99
C ALA A 82 -8.07 10.38 -4.96
N CYS A 83 -7.84 10.95 -3.79
CA CYS A 83 -7.20 10.25 -2.66
C CYS A 83 -8.24 10.00 -1.58
N VAL A 84 -8.37 8.73 -1.16
CA VAL A 84 -9.28 8.34 -0.08
C VAL A 84 -8.47 7.68 1.03
N PRO A 85 -8.56 8.19 2.29
CA PRO A 85 -7.89 7.56 3.41
C PRO A 85 -8.54 6.21 3.73
N LEU A 86 -7.76 5.12 3.70
CA LEU A 86 -8.25 3.77 3.99
C LEU A 86 -8.32 3.49 5.50
N PHE A 87 -7.25 3.81 6.22
CA PHE A 87 -7.17 3.69 7.68
C PHE A 87 -6.04 4.56 8.23
N LYS A 88 -6.01 4.75 9.55
CA LYS A 88 -4.90 5.36 10.27
C LYS A 88 -3.97 4.27 10.77
N ASP A 89 -2.67 4.50 10.62
CA ASP A 89 -1.63 3.65 11.17
C ASP A 89 -0.63 4.48 12.00
N GLU A 90 -0.08 3.86 13.05
CA GLU A 90 0.84 4.49 13.99
C GLU A 90 2.26 3.95 13.82
N MET A 91 3.24 4.85 13.80
CA MET A 91 4.64 4.45 13.76
C MET A 91 5.07 3.97 15.14
N VAL A 92 5.46 2.69 15.23
CA VAL A 92 5.93 2.08 16.47
C VAL A 92 7.39 1.64 16.37
N LEU A 93 8.08 1.69 17.50
CA LEU A 93 9.43 1.15 17.60
C LEU A 93 9.38 -0.31 18.04
N VAL A 94 10.05 -1.18 17.28
CA VAL A 94 10.13 -2.61 17.63
C VAL A 94 11.55 -2.96 18.08
N ALA A 95 11.65 -3.50 19.29
CA ALA A 95 12.88 -3.96 19.90
C ALA A 95 12.81 -5.45 20.24
N SER A 96 13.96 -6.11 20.36
CA SER A 96 14.03 -7.46 20.90
C SER A 96 13.49 -7.48 22.33
N ARG A 97 12.77 -8.54 22.72
CA ARG A 97 12.34 -8.72 24.12
C ARG A 97 13.51 -8.78 25.10
N LYS A 98 14.70 -9.17 24.62
CA LYS A 98 15.95 -9.20 25.40
C LYS A 98 16.84 -7.99 25.14
N HIS A 99 16.27 -6.87 24.68
CA HIS A 99 17.08 -5.70 24.33
C HIS A 99 17.76 -5.15 25.59
N PRO A 100 19.10 -5.04 25.62
CA PRO A 100 19.87 -4.78 26.84
C PRO A 100 19.61 -3.39 27.45
N ARG A 101 18.95 -2.49 26.71
CA ARG A 101 18.71 -1.10 27.09
C ARG A 101 17.24 -0.69 27.09
N ILE A 102 16.33 -1.61 26.75
CA ILE A 102 14.89 -1.30 26.65
C ILE A 102 14.16 -2.26 27.55
N SER A 103 13.73 -1.76 28.71
CA SER A 103 13.01 -2.52 29.73
C SER A 103 11.76 -1.77 30.24
N GLY A 104 11.14 -0.96 29.38
CA GLY A 104 9.98 -0.14 29.73
C GLY A 104 9.58 0.85 28.62
N PRO A 105 8.57 1.70 28.85
CA PRO A 105 8.21 2.77 27.93
C PRO A 105 9.40 3.71 27.75
N MET A 106 9.81 3.94 26.50
CA MET A 106 10.90 4.85 26.16
C MET A 106 10.38 6.26 25.91
N MET A 107 11.16 7.25 26.33
CA MET A 107 10.95 8.64 25.95
C MET A 107 11.73 8.97 24.67
N GLU A 108 11.37 10.06 24.02
CA GLU A 108 12.00 10.51 22.78
C GLU A 108 13.54 10.68 22.93
N ASN A 109 14.00 11.20 24.07
CA ASN A 109 15.43 11.37 24.35
C ASN A 109 16.20 10.04 24.41
N ASP A 110 15.57 8.95 24.86
CA ASP A 110 16.20 7.63 24.95
C ASP A 110 16.49 7.06 23.54
N ILE A 111 15.67 7.42 22.57
CA ILE A 111 15.85 7.06 21.16
C ILE A 111 17.11 7.75 20.61
N TYR A 112 17.24 9.06 20.79
CA TYR A 112 18.35 9.86 20.25
C TYR A 112 19.70 9.59 20.93
N GLN A 113 19.72 9.22 22.22
CA GLN A 113 20.96 8.87 22.93
C GLN A 113 21.48 7.44 22.62
N GLY A 114 20.81 6.73 21.71
CA GLY A 114 21.23 5.42 21.23
C GLY A 114 20.72 4.25 22.07
N GLY A 115 19.62 4.44 22.83
CA GLY A 115 18.79 3.38 23.38
C GLY A 115 18.10 2.55 22.29
N ALA A 116 17.88 3.14 21.11
CA ALA A 116 17.38 2.47 19.92
C ALA A 116 18.45 1.72 19.09
N ARG A 117 19.73 1.70 19.52
CA ARG A 117 20.78 0.93 18.81
C ARG A 117 20.48 -0.56 18.88
N GLY A 118 20.06 -1.14 17.75
CA GLY A 118 19.60 -2.54 17.65
C GLY A 118 18.07 -2.69 17.57
N CYS A 119 17.32 -1.59 17.64
CA CYS A 119 15.91 -1.56 17.30
C CYS A 119 15.73 -1.37 15.81
N ARG A 120 14.69 -2.00 15.24
CA ARG A 120 14.21 -1.61 13.91
C ARG A 120 13.01 -0.70 14.13
N ALA A 121 13.05 0.49 13.56
CA ALA A 121 11.83 1.21 13.28
C ALA A 121 11.04 0.34 12.30
N ARG A 122 10.10 -0.44 12.85
CA ARG A 122 9.21 -1.24 12.05
C ARG A 122 7.95 -0.45 12.01
N SER A 123 7.79 0.23 10.92
CA SER A 123 6.47 0.70 10.60
C SER A 123 5.63 -0.55 10.36
N LEU A 124 4.62 -0.79 11.21
CA LEU A 124 3.56 -1.76 10.96
C LEU A 124 2.62 -1.17 9.90
N ARG A 125 3.23 -0.72 8.81
CA ARG A 125 2.65 0.16 7.82
C ARG A 125 2.18 -0.66 6.64
N PHE A 126 0.88 -0.99 6.64
CA PHE A 126 0.06 -1.21 5.46
C PHE A 126 -0.47 0.19 5.09
N ILE A 127 -0.40 0.60 3.83
CA ILE A 127 -1.45 1.44 3.25
C ILE A 127 -2.14 0.48 2.33
#